data_AF-A0A484KW47-F1
#
_entry.id   AF-A0A484KW47-F1
#
_cell.length_a   1.000
_cell.length_b   1.000
_cell.length_c   1.000
_cell.angle_alpha   90.00
_cell.angle_beta   90.00
_cell.angle_gamma   90.00
#
_symmetry.space_group_name_H-M   'P 1'
#
loop_
_entity.id
_entity.type
_entity.pdbx_description
1 polymer ?
#
loop_
_entity_poly.entity_id
_entity_poly.type
_entity_poly.pdbx_seq_one_letter_code
_entity_poly.pdbx_strand_id
1 'polypeptide(L)'
;MERLIITEFVPNGSLREHLDGLRGSILDFNQRLEISIDVAHALTYLHLYAEKPIIHRDVKSSNILLTESMRAKVADFGFARLGDPDTDKTHFLTKVKGTVGYLDPEYMKTYQLSPKSDVYSFGVLLLEILTGRRPVEMNKHPDERVTLRWVFQKFKEGDVTGMLDPSLRERVDREIMVRMFELAIQCAAPTRADRPDMRTIAERLWAIRMDYSKRGRRD
;
A
#
# COMPACT_ATOMS: atom_id res chain seq x y z
N MET A 1 -25.66 21.15 11.89
CA MET A 1 -25.50 19.90 12.66
C MET A 1 -24.11 19.36 12.38
N GLU A 2 -23.25 19.38 13.39
CA GLU A 2 -22.00 18.62 13.35
C GLU A 2 -22.34 17.13 13.48
N ARG A 3 -21.63 16.28 12.74
CA ARG A 3 -21.78 14.82 12.81
C ARG A 3 -20.48 14.26 13.39
N LEU A 4 -20.61 13.46 14.44
CA LEU A 4 -19.49 12.79 15.10
C LEU A 4 -19.56 11.29 14.79
N ILE A 5 -18.40 10.68 14.59
CA ILE A 5 -18.23 9.22 14.47
C ILE A 5 -17.37 8.79 15.65
N ILE A 6 -17.86 7.82 16.42
CA ILE A 6 -17.13 7.23 17.56
C ILE A 6 -16.69 5.83 17.14
N THR A 7 -15.39 5.56 17.25
CA THR A 7 -14.79 4.25 16.95
C THR A 7 -14.04 3.73 18.17
N GLU A 8 -13.63 2.46 18.11
CA GLU A 8 -12.63 1.95 19.04
C GLU A 8 -11.33 2.76 18.98
N PHE A 9 -10.61 2.83 20.09
CA PHE A 9 -9.29 3.43 20.15
C PHE A 9 -8.22 2.43 19.71
N VAL A 10 -7.37 2.83 18.77
CA VAL A 10 -6.29 2.01 18.22
C VAL A 10 -4.94 2.53 18.74
N PRO A 11 -4.30 1.86 19.72
CA PRO A 11 -3.30 2.49 20.58
C PRO A 11 -1.94 2.74 19.94
N ASN A 12 -1.59 1.98 18.88
CA ASN A 12 -0.27 2.09 18.25
C ASN A 12 -0.18 3.17 17.17
N GLY A 13 -1.22 4.00 16.99
CA GLY A 13 -1.24 5.07 16.01
C GLY A 13 -1.28 4.53 14.58
N SER A 14 -0.82 5.35 13.64
CA SER A 14 -0.78 5.08 12.21
C SER A 14 0.57 4.51 11.76
N LEU A 15 0.56 3.72 10.70
CA LEU A 15 1.77 3.22 10.03
C LEU A 15 2.73 4.35 9.65
N ARG A 16 2.21 5.53 9.26
CA ARG A 16 3.06 6.68 8.94
C ARG A 16 3.93 7.11 10.12
N GLU A 17 3.38 7.15 11.34
CA GLU A 17 4.13 7.50 12.54
C GLU A 17 5.25 6.51 12.83
N HIS A 18 5.03 5.21 12.58
CA HIS A 18 6.07 4.18 12.70
C HIS A 18 7.18 4.36 11.66
N LEU A 19 6.82 4.60 10.40
CA LEU A 19 7.79 4.82 9.33
C LEU A 19 8.57 6.14 9.48
N ASP A 20 8.02 7.13 10.20
CA ASP A 20 8.72 8.36 10.58
C ASP A 20 9.59 8.20 11.85
N GLY A 21 9.55 7.04 12.50
CA GLY A 21 10.27 6.79 13.76
C GLY A 21 9.67 7.49 14.99
N LEU A 22 8.45 8.02 14.90
CA LEU A 22 7.77 8.75 15.98
C LEU A 22 7.27 7.82 17.10
N ARG A 23 7.29 6.50 16.88
CA ARG A 23 6.83 5.47 17.83
C ARG A 23 7.98 4.77 18.56
N GLY A 24 9.21 5.26 18.44
CA GLY A 24 10.38 4.80 19.19
C GLY A 24 11.04 3.51 18.68
N SER A 25 10.29 2.60 18.06
CA SER A 25 10.81 1.40 17.40
C SER A 25 10.57 1.46 15.89
N ILE A 26 11.57 1.05 15.10
CA ILE A 26 11.43 0.83 13.66
C ILE A 26 10.76 -0.52 13.45
N LEU A 27 9.76 -0.58 12.55
CA LEU A 27 9.15 -1.85 12.14
C LEU A 27 10.18 -2.73 11.45
N ASP A 28 10.30 -3.97 11.90
CA ASP A 28 11.07 -4.99 11.18
C ASP A 28 10.35 -5.40 9.89
N PHE A 29 11.05 -6.13 9.04
CA PHE A 29 10.57 -6.56 7.73
C PHE A 29 9.38 -7.51 7.85
N ASN A 30 9.37 -8.38 8.87
CA ASN A 30 8.26 -9.29 9.10
C ASN A 30 6.98 -8.51 9.46
N GLN A 31 7.08 -7.53 10.36
CA GLN A 31 5.98 -6.62 10.72
C GLN A 31 5.48 -5.85 9.50
N ARG A 32 6.40 -5.30 8.69
CA ARG A 32 6.06 -4.62 7.43
C ARG A 32 5.32 -5.54 6.45
N LEU A 33 5.74 -6.80 6.35
CA LEU A 33 5.09 -7.81 5.51
C LEU A 33 3.69 -8.19 6.03
N GLU A 34 3.54 -8.45 7.33
CA GLU A 34 2.25 -8.77 7.95
C GLU A 34 1.26 -7.59 7.83
N ILE A 35 1.72 -6.36 8.03
CA ILE A 35 0.91 -5.15 7.81
C ILE A 35 0.46 -5.05 6.34
N SER A 36 1.36 -5.33 5.39
CA SER A 36 1.03 -5.33 3.96
C SER A 36 -0.06 -6.36 3.63
N ILE A 37 0.01 -7.54 4.24
CA ILE A 37 -0.98 -8.62 4.10
C ILE A 37 -2.33 -8.22 4.70
N ASP A 38 -2.33 -7.64 5.89
CA ASP A 38 -3.56 -7.17 6.55
C ASP A 38 -4.29 -6.13 5.70
N VAL A 39 -3.56 -5.16 5.15
CA VAL A 39 -4.13 -4.15 4.25
C VAL A 39 -4.63 -4.81 2.97
N ALA A 40 -3.89 -5.76 2.40
CA ALA A 40 -4.32 -6.46 1.19
C ALA A 40 -5.62 -7.26 1.40
N HIS A 41 -5.75 -7.95 2.54
CA HIS A 41 -6.98 -8.64 2.91
C HIS A 41 -8.14 -7.67 3.13
N ALA A 42 -7.91 -6.56 3.82
CA ALA A 42 -8.94 -5.54 4.04
C ALA A 42 -9.47 -4.98 2.70
N LEU A 43 -8.59 -4.61 1.78
CA LEU A 43 -9.00 -4.12 0.46
C LEU A 43 -9.66 -5.21 -0.39
N THR A 44 -9.20 -6.47 -0.29
CA THR A 44 -9.87 -7.62 -0.93
C THR A 44 -11.30 -7.75 -0.42
N TYR A 45 -11.52 -7.62 0.89
CA TYR A 45 -12.84 -7.63 1.49
C TYR A 45 -13.73 -6.52 0.94
N LEU A 46 -13.22 -5.29 0.94
CA LEU A 46 -13.96 -4.14 0.40
C LEU A 46 -14.34 -4.34 -1.07
N HIS A 47 -13.45 -4.89 -1.90
CA HIS A 47 -13.67 -5.00 -3.34
C HIS A 47 -14.55 -6.18 -3.73
N LEU A 48 -14.48 -7.31 -3.02
CA LEU A 48 -15.07 -8.58 -3.47
C LEU A 48 -16.14 -9.16 -2.54
N TYR A 49 -16.07 -8.89 -1.24
CA TYR A 49 -16.87 -9.60 -0.23
C TYR A 49 -17.89 -8.73 0.49
N ALA A 50 -17.80 -7.40 0.36
CA ALA A 50 -18.85 -6.50 0.80
C ALA A 50 -20.12 -6.68 -0.06
N GLU A 51 -21.29 -6.41 0.52
CA GLU A 51 -22.59 -6.50 -0.18
C GLU A 51 -22.60 -5.71 -1.51
N LYS A 52 -21.93 -4.55 -1.50
CA LYS A 52 -21.60 -3.79 -2.70
C LYS A 52 -20.10 -3.50 -2.67
N PRO A 53 -19.37 -3.62 -3.80
CA PRO A 53 -17.96 -3.28 -3.84
C PRO A 53 -17.71 -1.87 -3.28
N ILE A 54 -16.77 -1.73 -2.36
CA ILE A 54 -16.40 -0.45 -1.74
C ILE A 54 -15.02 -0.06 -2.25
N ILE A 55 -14.91 1.10 -2.91
CA ILE A 55 -13.62 1.66 -3.32
C ILE A 55 -13.23 2.72 -2.28
N HIS A 56 -12.10 2.52 -1.60
CA HIS A 56 -11.65 3.34 -0.47
C HIS A 56 -11.24 4.75 -0.89
N ARG A 57 -10.48 4.86 -2.00
CA ARG A 57 -9.96 6.10 -2.64
C ARG A 57 -8.91 6.90 -1.88
N ASP A 58 -8.65 6.57 -0.62
CA ASP A 58 -7.62 7.23 0.18
C ASP A 58 -6.74 6.25 0.95
N VAL A 59 -6.29 5.20 0.25
CA VAL A 59 -5.32 4.24 0.82
C VAL A 59 -3.96 4.94 0.94
N LYS A 60 -3.48 5.13 2.17
CA LYS A 60 -2.20 5.76 2.49
C LYS A 60 -1.76 5.36 3.91
N SER A 61 -0.48 5.50 4.21
CA SER A 61 0.11 5.10 5.49
C SER A 61 -0.51 5.77 6.72
N SER A 62 -1.01 7.01 6.61
CA SER A 62 -1.69 7.69 7.72
C SER A 62 -3.10 7.12 8.00
N ASN A 63 -3.68 6.41 7.04
CA ASN A 63 -5.00 5.77 7.14
C ASN A 63 -4.89 4.28 7.47
N ILE A 64 -3.69 3.78 7.73
CA ILE A 64 -3.45 2.43 8.25
C ILE A 64 -3.14 2.55 9.73
N LEU A 65 -4.07 2.16 10.59
CA LEU A 65 -3.89 2.16 12.05
C LEU A 65 -3.35 0.80 12.52
N LEU A 66 -2.54 0.80 13.58
CA LEU A 66 -1.95 -0.43 14.12
C LEU A 66 -2.55 -0.77 15.49
N THR A 67 -3.09 -1.98 15.63
CA THR A 67 -3.62 -2.49 16.91
C THR A 67 -2.49 -2.68 17.93
N GLU A 68 -2.87 -2.96 19.19
CA GLU A 68 -1.93 -3.35 20.25
C GLU A 68 -1.02 -4.53 19.82
N SER A 69 -1.57 -5.48 19.07
CA SER A 69 -0.87 -6.63 18.50
C SER A 69 -0.15 -6.36 17.17
N MET A 70 0.05 -5.10 16.80
CA MET A 70 0.71 -4.66 15.56
C MET A 70 0.03 -5.18 14.28
N ARG A 71 -1.29 -5.39 14.32
CA ARG A 71 -2.12 -5.74 13.15
C ARG A 71 -2.67 -4.48 12.50
N ALA A 72 -2.78 -4.48 11.18
CA ALA A 72 -3.21 -3.30 10.45
C ALA A 72 -4.74 -3.23 10.34
N LYS A 73 -5.29 -2.03 10.54
CA LYS A 73 -6.69 -1.68 10.28
C LYS A 73 -6.73 -0.53 9.28
N VAL A 74 -7.43 -0.72 8.17
CA VAL A 74 -7.71 0.35 7.20
C VAL A 74 -8.79 1.27 7.78
N ALA A 75 -8.51 2.56 7.83
CA ALA A 75 -9.36 3.58 8.42
C ALA A 75 -9.62 4.75 7.44
N ASP A 76 -10.51 5.65 7.84
CA ASP A 76 -10.92 6.85 7.08
C ASP A 76 -11.55 6.57 5.71
N PHE A 77 -12.82 6.19 5.76
CA PHE A 77 -13.68 5.98 4.60
C PHE A 77 -14.35 7.28 4.12
N GLY A 78 -13.84 8.47 4.50
CA GLY A 78 -14.46 9.76 4.18
C GLY A 78 -14.58 10.05 2.67
N PHE A 79 -13.74 9.42 1.85
CA PHE A 79 -13.84 9.49 0.40
C PHE A 79 -14.45 8.25 -0.26
N ALA A 80 -14.70 7.19 0.50
CA ALA A 80 -15.10 5.90 -0.03
C ALA A 80 -16.36 5.99 -0.90
N ARG A 81 -16.44 5.09 -1.88
CA ARG A 81 -17.54 5.04 -2.84
C ARG A 81 -18.05 3.61 -2.97
N LEU A 82 -19.37 3.44 -2.85
CA LEU A 82 -20.03 2.21 -3.22
C LEU A 82 -20.04 2.07 -4.74
N GLY A 83 -19.61 0.92 -5.23
CA GLY A 83 -19.84 0.46 -6.59
C GLY A 83 -21.32 0.12 -6.78
N ASP A 84 -21.75 0.17 -8.04
CA ASP A 84 -23.08 -0.24 -8.44
C ASP A 84 -23.07 -1.74 -8.80
N PRO A 85 -23.72 -2.60 -8.00
CA PRO A 85 -23.73 -4.05 -8.24
C PRO A 85 -24.49 -4.44 -9.51
N ASP A 86 -25.38 -3.58 -10.01
CA ASP A 86 -26.28 -3.87 -11.15
C ASP A 86 -25.73 -3.38 -12.50
N THR A 87 -24.46 -2.97 -12.55
CA THR A 87 -23.82 -2.58 -13.81
C THR A 87 -22.58 -3.41 -14.07
N ASP A 88 -22.47 -3.98 -15.28
CA ASP A 88 -21.22 -4.56 -15.83
C ASP A 88 -20.08 -3.52 -15.99
N LYS A 89 -20.27 -2.31 -15.45
CA LYS A 89 -19.31 -1.23 -15.54
C LYS A 89 -18.17 -1.50 -14.57
N THR A 90 -17.00 -1.77 -15.14
CA THR A 90 -15.74 -1.91 -14.41
C THR A 90 -15.24 -0.60 -13.77
N HIS A 91 -15.94 0.51 -13.99
CA HIS A 91 -15.55 1.85 -13.53
C HIS A 91 -16.73 2.84 -13.46
N PHE A 92 -16.57 3.89 -12.66
CA PHE A 92 -17.58 4.94 -12.46
C PHE A 92 -17.00 6.33 -12.68
N LEU A 93 -17.71 7.19 -13.41
CA LEU A 93 -17.32 8.59 -13.60
C LEU A 93 -17.56 9.39 -12.31
N THR A 94 -16.52 10.02 -11.76
CA THR A 94 -16.66 10.82 -10.54
C THR A 94 -15.52 11.83 -10.37
N LYS A 95 -15.79 12.92 -9.64
CA LYS A 95 -14.78 13.93 -9.31
C LYS A 95 -13.60 13.28 -8.58
N VAL A 96 -12.39 13.61 -9.01
CA VAL A 96 -11.13 13.17 -8.38
C VAL A 96 -11.10 13.57 -6.90
N LYS A 97 -10.88 12.57 -6.04
CA LYS A 97 -10.58 12.70 -4.61
C LYS A 97 -9.51 11.67 -4.24
N GLY A 98 -8.72 12.00 -3.23
CA GLY A 98 -7.61 11.19 -2.73
C GLY A 98 -6.41 12.07 -2.39
N THR A 99 -5.35 11.45 -1.90
CA THR A 99 -4.14 12.15 -1.46
C THR A 99 -3.07 12.21 -2.55
N VAL A 100 -2.46 13.38 -2.75
CA VAL A 100 -1.36 13.58 -3.70
C VAL A 100 -0.21 12.62 -3.39
N GLY A 101 0.33 11.98 -4.43
CA GLY A 101 1.35 10.93 -4.31
C GLY A 101 0.78 9.51 -4.33
N TYR A 102 -0.46 9.30 -3.87
CA TYR A 102 -1.15 8.00 -3.91
C TYR A 102 -2.21 7.91 -5.01
N LEU A 103 -2.56 9.04 -5.63
CA LEU A 103 -3.61 9.11 -6.64
C LEU A 103 -3.25 8.33 -7.92
N ASP A 104 -4.17 7.46 -8.32
CA ASP A 104 -4.11 6.73 -9.58
C ASP A 104 -4.07 7.70 -10.79
N PRO A 105 -3.00 7.70 -11.61
CA PRO A 105 -2.85 8.62 -12.72
C PRO A 105 -3.89 8.40 -13.83
N GLU A 106 -4.34 7.16 -14.04
CA GLU A 106 -5.40 6.87 -15.01
C GLU A 106 -6.74 7.43 -14.53
N TYR A 107 -7.05 7.26 -13.24
CA TYR A 107 -8.22 7.87 -12.63
C TYR A 107 -8.20 9.40 -12.70
N MET A 108 -7.05 10.02 -12.41
CA MET A 108 -6.89 11.47 -12.52
C MET A 108 -7.16 11.98 -13.95
N LYS A 109 -6.71 11.23 -14.96
CA LYS A 109 -6.86 11.62 -16.37
C LYS A 109 -8.26 11.35 -16.92
N THR A 110 -8.86 10.23 -16.55
CA THR A 110 -10.10 9.72 -17.17
C THR A 110 -11.34 10.02 -16.34
N TYR A 111 -11.19 10.41 -15.07
CA TYR A 111 -12.26 10.50 -14.07
C TYR A 111 -12.98 9.17 -13.80
N GLN A 112 -12.44 8.06 -14.30
CA GLN A 112 -13.00 6.72 -14.15
C GLN A 112 -12.40 6.05 -12.92
N LEU A 113 -13.20 5.97 -11.86
CA LEU A 113 -12.82 5.30 -10.63
C LEU A 113 -13.11 3.80 -10.72
N SER A 114 -12.17 2.96 -10.29
CA SER A 114 -12.36 1.51 -10.18
C SER A 114 -11.64 0.94 -8.97
N PRO A 115 -11.88 -0.32 -8.57
CA PRO A 115 -11.08 -0.99 -7.54
C PRO A 115 -9.58 -0.97 -7.82
N LYS A 116 -9.18 -0.92 -9.10
CA LYS A 116 -7.77 -0.78 -9.50
C LYS A 116 -7.14 0.56 -9.12
N SER A 117 -7.94 1.57 -8.78
CA SER A 117 -7.43 2.84 -8.24
C SER A 117 -6.92 2.66 -6.82
N ASP A 118 -7.60 1.86 -5.98
CA ASP A 118 -7.07 1.47 -4.67
C ASP A 118 -5.83 0.58 -4.80
N VAL A 119 -5.78 -0.31 -5.80
CA VAL A 119 -4.58 -1.13 -6.09
C VAL A 119 -3.35 -0.25 -6.37
N TYR A 120 -3.52 0.83 -7.14
CA TYR A 120 -2.42 1.77 -7.39
C TYR A 120 -1.94 2.42 -6.08
N SER A 121 -2.86 2.95 -5.28
CA SER A 121 -2.54 3.55 -3.98
C SER A 121 -1.88 2.56 -3.03
N PHE A 122 -2.31 1.29 -3.05
CA PHE A 122 -1.68 0.19 -2.32
C PHE A 122 -0.25 -0.11 -2.80
N GLY A 123 0.00 -0.08 -4.11
CA GLY A 123 1.35 -0.20 -4.67
C GLY A 123 2.29 0.90 -4.15
N VAL A 124 1.82 2.14 -4.12
CA VAL A 124 2.56 3.27 -3.52
C VAL A 124 2.80 3.05 -2.03
N LEU A 125 1.79 2.59 -1.29
CA LEU A 125 1.91 2.24 0.12
C LEU A 125 2.95 1.13 0.36
N LEU A 126 2.99 0.09 -0.48
CA LEU A 126 4.02 -0.95 -0.39
C LEU A 126 5.42 -0.38 -0.58
N LEU A 127 5.61 0.55 -1.53
CA LEU A 127 6.91 1.21 -1.70
C LEU A 127 7.29 2.04 -0.49
N GLU A 128 6.35 2.75 0.11
CA GLU A 128 6.55 3.51 1.34
C GLU A 128 6.94 2.57 2.51
N ILE A 129 6.27 1.42 2.63
CA ILE A 129 6.59 0.38 3.62
C ILE A 129 8.00 -0.17 3.41
N LEU A 130 8.41 -0.47 2.18
CA LEU A 130 9.70 -1.10 1.89
C LEU A 130 10.87 -0.12 2.01
N THR A 131 10.69 1.11 1.52
CA THR A 131 11.76 2.11 1.40
C THR A 131 11.85 3.02 2.62
N GLY A 132 10.80 3.10 3.45
CA GLY A 132 10.65 4.10 4.52
C GLY A 132 10.40 5.53 4.00
N ARG A 133 10.51 5.75 2.68
CA ARG A 133 10.39 7.07 2.04
C ARG A 133 8.94 7.45 1.84
N ARG A 134 8.62 8.73 2.02
CA ARG A 134 7.31 9.28 1.65
C ARG A 134 7.15 9.21 0.12
N PRO A 135 5.91 9.13 -0.43
CA PRO A 135 5.72 9.07 -1.89
C PRO A 135 6.31 10.25 -2.65
N VAL A 136 6.32 11.43 -2.01
CA VAL A 136 6.91 12.67 -2.52
C VAL A 136 7.79 13.32 -1.45
N GLU A 137 9.05 13.59 -1.77
CA GLU A 137 10.05 14.19 -0.87
C GLU A 137 10.69 15.42 -1.53
N MET A 138 10.25 16.63 -1.16
CA MET A 138 10.68 17.88 -1.81
C MET A 138 12.13 18.25 -1.54
N ASN A 139 12.70 17.75 -0.45
CA ASN A 139 14.09 17.96 -0.04
C ASN A 139 15.10 17.08 -0.81
N LYS A 140 14.64 16.12 -1.63
CA LYS A 140 15.50 15.27 -2.45
C LYS A 140 15.82 15.90 -3.80
N HIS A 141 16.85 15.37 -4.47
CA HIS A 141 17.20 15.73 -5.84
C HIS A 141 15.96 15.60 -6.75
N PRO A 142 15.72 16.51 -7.73
CA PRO A 142 14.55 16.47 -8.60
C PRO A 142 14.22 15.10 -9.19
N ASP A 143 15.24 14.30 -9.54
CA ASP A 143 15.07 12.96 -10.09
C ASP A 143 14.57 11.92 -9.08
N GLU A 144 14.83 12.14 -7.79
CA GLU A 144 14.47 11.25 -6.70
C GLU A 144 13.23 11.68 -5.91
N ARG A 145 12.69 12.89 -6.15
CA ARG A 145 11.55 13.43 -5.37
C ARG A 145 10.33 12.53 -5.35
N VAL A 146 10.08 11.81 -6.45
CA VAL A 146 8.96 10.87 -6.57
C VAL A 146 9.49 9.46 -6.32
N THR A 147 9.15 8.89 -5.17
CA THR A 147 9.69 7.59 -4.72
C THR A 147 9.40 6.48 -5.71
N LEU A 148 8.20 6.45 -6.31
CA LEU A 148 7.85 5.47 -7.36
C LEU A 148 8.83 5.52 -8.56
N ARG A 149 9.19 6.72 -9.03
CA ARG A 149 10.11 6.87 -10.18
C ARG A 149 11.53 6.44 -9.79
N TRP A 150 11.97 6.83 -8.60
CA TRP A 150 13.27 6.41 -8.09
C TRP A 150 13.39 4.89 -7.92
N VAL A 151 12.38 4.25 -7.32
CA VAL A 151 12.31 2.78 -7.18
C VAL A 151 12.39 2.12 -8.55
N PHE A 152 11.61 2.59 -9.52
CA PHE A 152 11.59 1.99 -10.85
C PHE A 152 12.95 2.06 -11.55
N GLN A 153 13.67 3.18 -11.39
CA GLN A 153 15.02 3.35 -11.92
C GLN A 153 16.02 2.39 -11.25
N LYS A 154 16.02 2.36 -9.92
CA LYS A 154 16.89 1.48 -9.12
C LYS A 154 16.63 0.00 -9.37
N PHE A 155 15.36 -0.39 -9.52
CA PHE A 155 14.97 -1.76 -9.84
C PHE A 155 15.50 -2.19 -11.21
N LYS A 156 15.46 -1.31 -12.21
CA LYS A 156 16.06 -1.56 -13.54
C LYS A 156 17.58 -1.71 -13.50
N GLU A 157 18.25 -0.99 -12.62
CA GLU A 157 19.69 -1.10 -12.36
C GLU A 157 20.07 -2.37 -11.59
N GLY A 158 19.07 -3.09 -11.04
CA GLY A 158 19.28 -4.30 -10.24
C GLY A 158 19.68 -4.05 -8.78
N ASP A 159 19.65 -2.78 -8.35
CA ASP A 159 20.01 -2.32 -7.00
C ASP A 159 18.80 -2.40 -6.05
N VAL A 160 18.36 -3.62 -5.74
CA VAL A 160 17.23 -3.83 -4.81
C VAL A 160 17.58 -3.59 -3.35
N THR A 161 18.83 -3.82 -2.97
CA THR A 161 19.30 -3.62 -1.60
C THR A 161 19.36 -2.13 -1.26
N GLY A 162 19.83 -1.29 -2.19
CA GLY A 162 19.88 0.16 -2.01
C GLY A 162 18.50 0.84 -1.98
N MET A 163 17.43 0.11 -2.32
CA MET A 163 16.06 0.62 -2.21
C MET A 163 15.43 0.40 -0.84
N LEU A 164 15.90 -0.60 -0.08
CA LEU A 164 15.31 -0.94 1.21
C LEU A 164 15.57 0.18 2.22
N ASP A 165 14.63 0.39 3.15
CA ASP A 165 14.76 1.37 4.23
C ASP A 165 16.11 1.19 4.96
N PRO A 166 16.99 2.21 4.94
CA PRO A 166 18.29 2.13 5.62
C PRO A 166 18.20 1.91 7.13
N SER A 167 17.03 2.15 7.72
CA SER A 167 16.75 1.93 9.14
C SER A 167 16.49 0.46 9.48
N LEU A 168 16.18 -0.39 8.47
CA LEU A 168 16.08 -1.83 8.65
C LEU A 168 17.48 -2.41 8.87
N ARG A 169 17.74 -2.89 10.09
CA ARG A 169 19.03 -3.46 10.49
C ARG A 169 19.18 -4.93 10.14
N GLU A 170 18.08 -5.60 9.78
CA GLU A 170 18.09 -7.01 9.45
C GLU A 170 18.54 -7.26 8.01
N ARG A 171 19.06 -8.46 7.76
CA ARG A 171 19.35 -8.91 6.39
C ARG A 171 18.11 -9.56 5.83
N VAL A 172 17.57 -8.97 4.76
CA VAL A 172 16.48 -9.57 3.99
C VAL A 172 17.07 -10.27 2.78
N ASP A 173 16.59 -11.48 2.51
CA ASP A 173 17.00 -12.24 1.35
C ASP A 173 16.68 -11.49 0.04
N ARG A 174 17.65 -11.46 -0.90
CA ARG A 174 17.53 -10.69 -2.15
C ARG A 174 16.34 -11.12 -2.99
N GLU A 175 16.00 -12.41 -3.02
CA GLU A 175 14.87 -12.93 -3.79
C GLU A 175 13.53 -12.50 -3.18
N ILE A 176 13.46 -12.41 -1.85
CA ILE A 176 12.30 -11.84 -1.14
C ILE A 176 12.15 -10.36 -1.47
N MET A 177 13.24 -9.59 -1.43
CA MET A 177 13.22 -8.16 -1.79
C MET A 177 12.75 -7.94 -3.24
N VAL A 178 13.30 -8.69 -4.19
CA VAL A 178 12.91 -8.60 -5.62
C VAL A 178 11.41 -8.83 -5.77
N ARG A 179 10.86 -9.89 -5.17
CA ARG A 179 9.43 -10.22 -5.28
C ARG A 179 8.52 -9.15 -4.65
N MET A 180 8.93 -8.57 -3.52
CA MET A 180 8.19 -7.48 -2.88
C MET A 180 8.17 -6.21 -3.74
N PHE A 181 9.33 -5.78 -4.26
CA PHE A 181 9.41 -4.59 -5.11
C PHE A 181 8.71 -4.79 -6.45
N GLU A 182 8.86 -5.96 -7.08
CA GLU A 182 8.16 -6.30 -8.32
C GLU A 182 6.63 -6.24 -8.14
N LEU A 183 6.11 -6.83 -7.05
CA LEU A 183 4.69 -6.75 -6.72
C LEU A 183 4.23 -5.30 -6.53
N ALA A 184 4.98 -4.50 -5.78
CA ALA A 184 4.65 -3.09 -5.55
C ALA A 184 4.65 -2.26 -6.84
N ILE A 185 5.65 -2.44 -7.71
CA ILE A 185 5.75 -1.79 -9.02
C ILE A 185 4.56 -2.20 -9.91
N GLN A 186 4.19 -3.48 -9.93
CA GLN A 186 3.06 -3.96 -10.73
C GLN A 186 1.73 -3.39 -10.23
N CYS A 187 1.53 -3.30 -8.91
CA CYS A 187 0.35 -2.63 -8.32
C CYS A 187 0.29 -1.15 -8.73
N ALA A 188 1.44 -0.48 -8.78
CA ALA A 188 1.58 0.93 -9.16
C ALA A 188 1.73 1.14 -10.68
N ALA A 189 1.33 0.19 -11.52
CA ALA A 189 1.38 0.34 -12.97
C ALA A 189 0.52 1.53 -13.45
N PRO A 190 0.96 2.30 -14.46
CA PRO A 190 0.20 3.48 -14.92
C PRO A 190 -1.16 3.11 -15.52
N THR A 191 -1.29 1.92 -16.12
CA THR A 191 -2.53 1.40 -16.69
C THR A 191 -3.18 0.41 -15.73
N ARG A 192 -4.50 0.54 -15.51
CA ARG A 192 -5.28 -0.34 -14.62
C ARG A 192 -5.34 -1.81 -15.08
N ALA A 193 -5.17 -2.06 -16.37
CA ALA A 193 -5.18 -3.40 -16.95
C ALA A 193 -3.96 -4.23 -16.51
N ASP A 194 -2.83 -3.55 -16.28
CA ASP A 194 -1.55 -4.19 -15.91
C ASP A 194 -1.46 -4.48 -14.40
N ARG A 195 -2.40 -3.93 -13.61
CA ARG A 195 -2.45 -4.10 -12.16
C ARG A 195 -3.18 -5.42 -11.82
N PRO A 196 -2.67 -6.25 -10.90
CA PRO A 196 -3.42 -7.38 -10.38
C PRO A 196 -4.64 -6.92 -9.56
N ASP A 197 -5.57 -7.83 -9.26
CA ASP A 197 -6.59 -7.59 -8.23
C ASP A 197 -6.03 -7.81 -6.81
N MET A 198 -6.72 -7.28 -5.80
CA MET A 198 -6.27 -7.35 -4.40
C MET A 198 -6.18 -8.77 -3.85
N ARG A 199 -6.99 -9.70 -4.35
CA ARG A 199 -6.94 -11.11 -3.95
C ARG A 199 -5.63 -11.75 -4.41
N THR A 200 -5.29 -11.56 -5.68
CA THR A 200 -4.03 -12.03 -6.28
C THR A 200 -2.82 -11.42 -5.55
N ILE A 201 -2.91 -10.14 -5.19
CA ILE A 201 -1.88 -9.46 -4.39
C ILE A 201 -1.72 -10.13 -3.01
N ALA A 202 -2.82 -10.38 -2.30
CA ALA A 202 -2.81 -11.03 -0.99
C ALA A 202 -2.20 -12.44 -1.07
N GLU A 203 -2.58 -13.23 -2.07
CA GLU A 203 -2.03 -14.58 -2.31
C GLU A 203 -0.51 -14.53 -2.56
N ARG A 204 -0.02 -13.56 -3.35
CA ARG A 204 1.42 -13.36 -3.59
C ARG A 204 2.18 -12.93 -2.34
N LEU A 205 1.63 -12.00 -1.54
CA LEU A 205 2.25 -11.61 -0.27
C LEU A 205 2.32 -12.80 0.69
N TRP A 206 1.29 -13.64 0.72
CA TRP A 206 1.28 -14.84 1.56
C TRP A 206 2.32 -15.87 1.13
N ALA A 207 2.53 -16.05 -0.18
CA ALA A 207 3.62 -16.88 -0.70
C ALA A 207 5.00 -16.35 -0.29
N ILE A 208 5.21 -15.03 -0.39
CA ILE A 208 6.45 -14.37 0.06
C ILE A 208 6.67 -14.61 1.56
N ARG A 209 5.63 -14.47 2.39
CA ARG A 209 5.67 -14.72 3.83
C ARG A 209 6.05 -16.15 4.19
N MET A 210 5.52 -17.13 3.46
CA MET A 210 5.88 -18.53 3.67
C MET A 210 7.35 -18.81 3.38
N ASP A 211 7.90 -18.21 2.33
CA ASP A 211 9.31 -18.37 2.00
C ASP A 211 10.22 -17.63 2.97
N TYR A 212 9.84 -16.40 3.38
CA TYR A 212 10.57 -15.63 4.38
C TYR A 212 10.64 -16.40 5.71
N SER A 213 9.52 -16.97 6.17
CA SER A 213 9.45 -17.79 7.40
C SER A 213 10.31 -19.05 7.33
N LYS A 214 10.45 -19.67 6.15
CA LYS A 214 11.30 -20.85 5.96
C LYS A 214 12.80 -20.50 6.00
N ARG A 215 13.18 -19.34 5.46
CA ARG A 215 14.58 -18.88 5.43
C ARG A 215 15.04 -18.43 6.81
N GLY A 216 14.21 -17.71 7.56
CA GLY A 216 14.53 -17.30 8.94
C GLY A 216 14.63 -18.43 9.97
N ARG A 217 14.28 -19.68 9.61
CA ARG A 217 14.50 -20.88 10.45
C ARG A 217 15.80 -21.62 10.14
N ARG A 218 16.57 -21.17 9.14
CA ARG A 218 17.82 -21.82 8.69
C ARG A 218 19.09 -21.12 9.19
N ASP A 219 18.93 -19.95 9.81
CA ASP A 219 19.97 -19.19 10.49
C ASP A 219 19.85 -19.41 12.02
#